data_AF-Q6PJN8-F1
#
_entry.id   AF-Q6PJN8-F1
#
_cell.length_a   1.000
_cell.length_b   1.000
_cell.length_c   1.000
_cell.angle_alpha   90.00
_cell.angle_beta   90.00
_cell.angle_gamma   90.00
#
_symmetry.space_group_name_H-M   'P 1'
#
loop_
_entity.id
_entity.type
_entity.pdbx_description
1 polymer ?
#
loop_
_entity_poly.entity_id
_entity_poly.type
_entity_poly.pdbx_seq_one_letter_code
_entity_poly.pdbx_strand_id
1 'polypeptide(L)'
;MATGRLGVGETLEALNAAVGPGSPVWFKETHARHLRVRDFLAPRSALQARFRDGQVPECVFRAVSCLQGPGVAPVLRCAPTPAGLSLQLQRPAVFEHVLGALASYATPAKPASPGPRVVLHCPALRCNSGTLRLSQLRAVLVADHLVRVLRAHGVRVCSVPPVRDPHMSTFLQKLRVEWPTASKSTSTETLRTCVLANLNGSKEATLPPGVLGRLCLKELVEQRGTAGYDPSIDHCLVTEDVLSVLSELQEAVRHWPEGGHPGPAGRPDAGVDDCVVIHVVSCEEAFQQQKLDLLWQKLDDRAPHKQKHLVCGPVKMAGVPGTQLTAPQYYRLRHAQVCEASALKHGGDLAQDPAWTETFDILSVATIKFEMLSTAPQSQLLLAHSTISTKGTKSGTFVMYNCARLATLFEGYKHGTEQGLYPTFPLVSSLDFSLLHDEGEWLLLFNSVLPFLDLLSQTVSLAGTPGLHIPVRTEMVCKFLVQLSMDFSSYYNRVHILGEPRPHLFGQMFARLQLLRAVREVFHTGLAMLGLPPLSHI
;
A
#
# COMPACT_ATOMS: atom_id res chain seq x y z
N MET A 1 -2.57 -2.65 26.81
CA MET A 1 -2.07 -4.02 26.68
C MET A 1 -1.29 -4.06 25.38
N ALA A 2 0.05 -4.19 25.42
CA ALA A 2 0.84 -4.39 24.20
C ALA A 2 0.24 -5.61 23.49
N THR A 3 -0.26 -5.43 22.26
CA THR A 3 -0.97 -6.48 21.54
C THR A 3 -0.08 -7.71 21.47
N GLY A 4 -0.49 -8.82 22.07
CA GLY A 4 0.23 -10.09 22.04
C GLY A 4 0.31 -10.72 20.64
N ARG A 5 0.25 -9.93 19.57
CA ARG A 5 0.41 -10.37 18.19
C ARG A 5 1.87 -10.76 17.99
N LEU A 6 2.12 -12.02 17.64
CA LEU A 6 3.42 -12.46 17.13
C LEU A 6 3.82 -11.62 15.91
N GLY A 7 5.07 -11.19 15.84
CA GLY A 7 5.57 -10.43 14.71
C GLY A 7 7.00 -10.83 14.34
N VAL A 8 7.31 -10.71 13.05
CA VAL A 8 8.63 -11.05 12.52
C VAL A 8 9.68 -10.07 13.05
N GLY A 9 9.33 -8.78 13.14
CA GLY A 9 10.22 -7.73 13.62
C GLY A 9 10.61 -7.93 15.09
N GLU A 10 9.62 -8.15 15.95
CA GLU A 10 9.79 -8.40 17.38
C GLU A 10 10.61 -9.67 17.62
N THR A 11 10.35 -10.73 16.83
CA THR A 11 11.14 -11.96 16.90
C THR A 11 12.60 -11.73 16.48
N LEU A 12 12.85 -10.99 15.39
CA LEU A 12 14.21 -10.65 14.95
C LEU A 12 14.94 -9.75 15.95
N GLU A 13 14.25 -8.77 16.54
CA GLU A 13 14.81 -7.89 17.56
C GLU A 13 15.23 -8.68 18.79
N ALA A 14 14.35 -9.55 19.30
CA ALA A 14 14.64 -10.41 20.44
C ALA A 14 15.79 -11.39 20.15
N LEU A 15 15.82 -11.98 18.96
CA LEU A 15 16.91 -12.86 18.54
C LEU A 15 18.26 -12.12 18.48
N ASN A 16 18.29 -10.91 17.94
CA ASN A 16 19.52 -10.12 17.87
C ASN A 16 19.95 -9.60 19.25
N ALA A 17 19.00 -9.26 20.12
CA ALA A 17 19.28 -8.90 21.51
C ALA A 17 19.88 -10.07 22.31
N ALA A 18 19.42 -11.31 22.07
CA ALA A 18 19.95 -12.52 22.69
C ALA A 18 21.41 -12.82 22.30
N VAL A 19 21.87 -12.31 21.15
CA VAL A 19 23.29 -12.37 20.72
C VAL A 19 24.12 -11.28 21.42
N GLY A 20 23.48 -10.29 22.05
CA GLY A 20 24.10 -9.16 22.76
C GLY A 20 24.25 -7.90 21.91
N PRO A 21 25.08 -6.92 22.32
CA PRO A 21 25.25 -5.65 21.62
C PRO A 21 26.08 -5.80 20.33
N GLY A 22 25.58 -5.29 19.20
CA GLY A 22 26.28 -5.28 17.91
C GLY A 22 25.32 -5.18 16.72
N SER A 23 25.85 -5.29 15.50
CA SER A 23 25.04 -5.36 14.29
C SER A 23 24.13 -6.60 14.30
N PRO A 24 22.92 -6.52 13.72
CA PRO A 24 22.03 -7.67 13.61
C PRO A 24 22.67 -8.79 12.78
N VAL A 25 22.55 -10.03 13.26
CA VAL A 25 23.08 -11.24 12.63
C VAL A 25 21.99 -12.19 12.14
N TRP A 26 20.78 -12.12 12.70
CA TRP A 26 19.67 -12.99 12.35
C TRP A 26 18.84 -12.43 11.20
N PHE A 27 18.43 -13.32 10.30
CA PHE A 27 17.54 -13.01 9.17
C PHE A 27 16.42 -14.05 9.07
N LYS A 28 15.26 -13.60 8.62
CA LYS A 28 14.10 -14.45 8.33
C LYS A 28 14.32 -15.19 7.00
N GLU A 29 14.08 -16.51 6.97
CA GLU A 29 14.00 -17.23 5.70
C GLU A 29 12.67 -16.98 4.99
N THR A 30 12.74 -16.88 3.67
CA THR A 30 11.57 -16.68 2.81
C THR A 30 11.46 -17.75 1.73
N HIS A 31 12.54 -18.44 1.39
CA HIS A 31 12.52 -19.45 0.34
C HIS A 31 11.96 -20.78 0.85
N ALA A 32 10.95 -21.31 0.14
CA ALA A 32 10.31 -22.59 0.44
C ALA A 32 11.32 -23.76 0.62
N ARG A 33 12.45 -23.74 -0.10
CA ARG A 33 13.51 -24.76 0.04
C ARG A 33 14.16 -24.73 1.42
N HIS A 34 14.44 -23.55 1.97
CA HIS A 34 15.12 -23.41 3.25
C HIS A 34 14.15 -23.55 4.42
N LEU A 35 12.90 -23.11 4.24
CA LEU A 35 11.84 -23.27 5.23
C LEU A 35 11.63 -24.74 5.62
N ARG A 36 11.95 -25.72 4.77
CA ARG A 36 11.93 -27.14 5.17
C ARG A 36 12.84 -27.49 6.35
N VAL A 37 13.89 -26.70 6.57
CA VAL A 37 14.96 -27.00 7.52
C VAL A 37 15.07 -25.93 8.61
N ARG A 38 14.69 -24.68 8.34
CA ARG A 38 14.82 -23.56 9.28
C ARG A 38 13.90 -22.40 8.94
N ASP A 39 13.52 -21.63 9.95
CA ASP A 39 12.69 -20.43 9.82
C ASP A 39 13.53 -19.15 9.87
N PHE A 40 14.62 -19.17 10.64
CA PHE A 40 15.60 -18.09 10.72
C PHE A 40 17.02 -18.62 10.61
N LEU A 41 17.94 -17.76 10.14
CA LEU A 41 19.36 -18.07 10.00
C LEU A 41 20.20 -16.90 10.52
N ALA A 42 21.20 -17.21 11.34
CA ALA A 42 22.36 -16.33 11.55
C ALA A 42 23.55 -16.89 10.75
N PRO A 43 23.96 -16.25 9.63
CA PRO A 43 25.03 -16.76 8.78
C PRO A 43 26.35 -16.89 9.51
N ARG A 44 27.14 -17.90 9.17
CA ARG A 44 28.45 -18.15 9.78
C ARG A 44 29.39 -16.94 9.68
N SER A 45 29.41 -16.25 8.54
CA SER A 45 30.24 -15.05 8.34
C SER A 45 29.85 -13.92 9.30
N ALA A 46 28.55 -13.70 9.51
CA ALA A 46 28.05 -12.71 10.46
C ALA A 46 28.44 -13.06 11.90
N LEU A 47 28.36 -14.35 12.27
CA LEU A 47 28.76 -14.85 13.58
C LEU A 47 30.28 -14.75 13.80
N GLN A 48 31.10 -15.03 12.78
CA GLN A 48 32.56 -14.88 12.86
C GLN A 48 32.98 -13.42 13.00
N ALA A 49 32.29 -12.49 12.33
CA ALA A 49 32.50 -11.06 12.55
C ALA A 49 32.09 -10.63 13.97
N ARG A 50 31.11 -11.33 14.56
CA ARG A 50 30.55 -11.02 15.88
C ARG A 50 31.37 -11.57 17.04
N PHE A 51 31.90 -12.79 16.89
CA PHE A 51 32.65 -13.52 17.90
C PHE A 51 34.06 -13.76 17.38
N ARG A 52 35.06 -13.09 17.97
CA ARG A 52 36.47 -13.09 17.49
C ARG A 52 37.05 -14.49 17.33
N ASP A 53 36.65 -15.43 18.18
CA ASP A 53 37.13 -16.82 18.14
C ASP A 53 36.33 -17.71 17.16
N GLY A 54 35.34 -17.14 16.46
CA GLY A 54 34.43 -17.84 15.55
C GLY A 54 33.44 -18.78 16.25
N GLN A 55 33.56 -18.97 17.56
CA GLN A 55 32.69 -19.81 18.38
C GLN A 55 31.57 -18.98 19.01
N VAL A 56 30.33 -19.44 18.85
CA VAL A 56 29.17 -18.84 19.51
C VAL A 56 29.14 -19.34 20.96
N PRO A 57 29.15 -18.46 21.97
CA PRO A 57 29.09 -18.85 23.38
C PRO A 57 27.81 -19.64 23.71
N GLU A 58 27.92 -20.64 24.59
CA GLU A 58 26.79 -21.47 25.05
C GLU A 58 25.66 -20.63 25.68
N CYS A 59 26.00 -19.51 26.31
CA CYS A 59 25.00 -18.60 26.87
C CYS A 59 24.06 -18.00 25.80
N VAL A 60 24.53 -17.82 24.55
CA VAL A 60 23.72 -17.35 23.43
C VAL A 60 22.73 -18.43 23.00
N PHE A 61 23.17 -19.71 22.93
CA PHE A 61 22.27 -20.83 22.64
C PHE A 61 21.16 -20.95 23.68
N ARG A 62 21.51 -20.83 24.97
CA ARG A 62 20.53 -20.82 26.07
C ARG A 62 19.58 -19.62 25.96
N ALA A 63 20.10 -18.42 25.70
CA ALA A 63 19.27 -17.22 25.56
C ALA A 63 18.26 -17.32 24.40
N VAL A 64 18.70 -17.86 23.26
CA VAL A 64 17.84 -18.07 22.08
C VAL A 64 16.81 -19.18 22.32
N SER A 65 17.19 -20.26 23.01
CA SER A 65 16.28 -21.38 23.31
C SER A 65 15.23 -21.00 24.37
N CYS A 66 15.56 -20.08 25.27
CA CYS A 66 14.65 -19.55 26.28
C CYS A 66 13.97 -18.24 25.86
N LEU A 67 13.99 -17.89 24.57
CA LEU A 67 13.49 -16.61 24.09
C LEU A 67 11.99 -16.48 24.35
N GLN A 68 11.61 -15.46 25.12
CA GLN A 68 10.22 -15.14 25.45
C GLN A 68 10.05 -13.63 25.45
N GLY A 69 8.86 -13.16 25.08
CA GLY A 69 8.55 -11.73 25.08
C GLY A 69 7.26 -11.41 24.34
N PRO A 70 6.72 -10.20 24.52
CA PRO A 70 5.55 -9.76 23.78
C PRO A 70 5.84 -9.79 22.27
N GLY A 71 5.01 -10.51 21.51
CA GLY A 71 5.13 -10.63 20.06
C GLY A 71 6.26 -11.53 19.55
N VAL A 72 7.02 -12.18 20.43
CA VAL A 72 8.09 -13.10 20.04
C VAL A 72 7.54 -14.49 19.76
N ALA A 73 7.79 -15.03 18.57
CA ALA A 73 7.35 -16.38 18.22
C ALA A 73 8.12 -17.46 19.02
N PRO A 74 7.44 -18.50 19.56
CA PRO A 74 8.07 -19.53 20.37
C PRO A 74 9.09 -20.34 19.55
N VAL A 75 10.29 -20.51 20.12
CA VAL A 75 11.39 -21.25 19.51
C VAL A 75 11.27 -22.74 19.84
N LEU A 76 11.36 -23.61 18.83
CA LEU A 76 11.42 -25.07 19.01
C LEU A 76 12.86 -25.53 19.22
N ARG A 77 13.77 -25.08 18.36
CA ARG A 77 15.19 -25.45 18.43
C ARG A 77 16.08 -24.43 17.72
N CYS A 78 17.29 -24.26 18.25
CA CYS A 78 18.38 -23.54 17.62
C CYS A 78 19.61 -24.45 17.55
N ALA A 79 20.18 -24.64 16.37
CA ALA A 79 21.29 -25.57 16.17
C ALA A 79 22.39 -25.00 15.27
N PRO A 80 23.67 -25.31 15.55
CA PRO A 80 24.77 -24.98 14.65
C PRO A 80 24.71 -25.84 13.38
N THR A 81 24.98 -25.22 12.24
CA THR A 81 24.99 -25.85 10.91
C THR A 81 26.19 -25.33 10.08
N PRO A 82 26.52 -25.97 8.95
CA PRO A 82 27.52 -25.44 8.01
C PRO A 82 27.27 -23.99 7.57
N ALA A 83 26.00 -23.57 7.49
CA ALA A 83 25.62 -22.23 7.08
C ALA A 83 25.68 -21.18 8.22
N GLY A 84 25.84 -21.60 9.47
CA GLY A 84 25.70 -20.74 10.66
C GLY A 84 24.70 -21.32 11.67
N LEU A 85 24.01 -20.50 12.44
CA LEU A 85 22.95 -20.96 13.35
C LEU A 85 21.61 -21.01 12.63
N SER A 86 20.96 -22.17 12.67
CA SER A 86 19.62 -22.36 12.12
C SER A 86 18.62 -22.47 13.25
N LEU A 87 17.51 -21.73 13.14
CA LEU A 87 16.45 -21.70 14.15
C LEU A 87 15.14 -22.18 13.53
N GLN A 88 14.43 -23.02 14.27
CA GLN A 88 13.06 -23.44 13.98
C GLN A 88 12.14 -22.98 15.09
N LEU A 89 10.97 -22.51 14.70
CA LEU A 89 9.88 -22.13 15.58
C LEU A 89 9.02 -23.34 15.94
N GLN A 90 8.30 -23.24 17.06
CA GLN A 90 7.25 -24.19 17.42
C GLN A 90 6.02 -23.92 16.54
N ARG A 91 6.09 -24.37 15.28
CA ARG A 91 5.10 -24.06 14.24
C ARG A 91 3.64 -24.30 14.66
N PRO A 92 3.27 -25.42 15.33
CA PRO A 92 1.88 -25.61 15.76
C PRO A 92 1.38 -24.50 16.70
N ALA A 93 2.22 -24.05 17.64
CA ALA A 93 1.87 -22.95 18.54
C ALA A 93 1.77 -21.61 17.80
N VAL A 94 2.62 -21.38 16.79
CA VAL A 94 2.53 -20.18 15.94
C VAL A 94 1.25 -20.22 15.10
N PHE A 95 0.91 -21.35 14.49
CA PHE A 95 -0.36 -21.53 13.78
C PHE A 95 -1.55 -21.25 14.69
N GLU A 96 -1.59 -21.89 15.86
CA GLU A 96 -2.66 -21.71 16.84
C GLU A 96 -2.83 -20.25 17.24
N HIS A 97 -1.74 -19.56 17.56
CA HIS A 97 -1.78 -18.17 17.98
C HIS A 97 -2.27 -17.24 16.86
N VAL A 98 -1.70 -17.38 15.66
CA VAL A 98 -2.01 -16.51 14.52
C VAL A 98 -3.43 -16.76 14.00
N LEU A 99 -3.78 -18.03 13.82
CA LEU A 99 -5.06 -18.44 13.26
C LEU A 99 -6.20 -18.35 14.29
N GLY A 100 -5.89 -18.42 15.58
CA GLY A 100 -6.82 -18.13 16.69
C GLY A 100 -7.16 -16.65 16.83
N ALA A 101 -6.27 -15.75 16.40
CA ALA A 101 -6.42 -14.30 16.49
C ALA A 101 -6.42 -13.60 15.12
N LEU A 102 -7.03 -14.22 14.09
CA LEU A 102 -6.91 -13.79 12.70
C LEU A 102 -7.14 -12.30 12.44
N ALA A 103 -8.15 -11.69 13.09
CA ALA A 103 -8.43 -10.26 12.90
C ALA A 103 -7.22 -9.37 13.22
N SER A 104 -6.37 -9.77 14.18
CA SER A 104 -5.15 -9.06 14.55
C SER A 104 -4.02 -9.17 13.51
N TYR A 105 -4.15 -10.05 12.51
CA TYR A 105 -3.15 -10.30 11.46
C TYR A 105 -3.60 -9.91 10.07
N ALA A 106 -4.91 -9.84 9.82
CA ALA A 106 -5.45 -9.47 8.52
C ALA A 106 -6.08 -8.07 8.52
N THR A 107 -6.55 -7.55 9.65
CA THR A 107 -7.26 -6.27 9.72
C THR A 107 -6.43 -5.21 10.43
N PRO A 108 -6.13 -4.07 9.78
CA PRO A 108 -5.49 -2.93 10.43
C PRO A 108 -6.29 -2.50 11.67
N ALA A 109 -5.61 -2.37 12.81
CA ALA A 109 -6.26 -2.02 14.06
C ALA A 109 -6.77 -0.57 14.01
N LYS A 110 -8.02 -0.35 14.43
CA LYS A 110 -8.53 1.02 14.62
C LYS A 110 -7.82 1.64 15.83
N PRO A 111 -7.08 2.75 15.67
CA PRO A 111 -6.38 3.35 16.80
C PRO A 111 -7.35 3.93 17.83
N ALA A 112 -6.93 3.92 19.09
CA ALA A 112 -7.70 4.44 20.22
C ALA A 112 -7.74 5.98 20.27
N SER A 113 -6.70 6.63 19.74
CA SER A 113 -6.59 8.09 19.64
C SER A 113 -6.62 8.53 18.17
N PRO A 114 -7.09 9.76 17.87
CA PRO A 114 -7.04 10.29 16.51
C PRO A 114 -5.59 10.36 16.03
N GLY A 115 -5.31 9.79 14.86
CA GLY A 115 -4.00 9.87 14.23
C GLY A 115 -3.68 11.26 13.67
N PRO A 116 -2.46 11.44 13.11
CA PRO A 116 -2.03 12.70 12.50
C PRO A 116 -2.97 13.13 11.37
N ARG A 117 -2.95 14.44 11.08
CA ARG A 117 -3.72 15.04 9.98
C ARG A 117 -2.85 15.09 8.74
N VAL A 118 -3.37 14.57 7.63
CA VAL A 118 -2.70 14.63 6.33
C VAL A 118 -3.64 15.26 5.32
N VAL A 119 -3.19 16.31 4.64
CA VAL A 119 -3.81 16.79 3.41
C VAL A 119 -3.08 16.15 2.25
N LEU A 120 -3.78 15.32 1.48
CA LEU A 120 -3.24 14.62 0.32
C LEU A 120 -3.72 15.34 -0.95
N HIS A 121 -2.79 16.07 -1.57
CA HIS A 121 -3.02 16.88 -2.75
C HIS A 121 -2.64 16.14 -4.03
N CYS A 122 -3.54 16.05 -5.01
CA CYS A 122 -3.29 15.48 -6.32
C CYS A 122 -3.74 16.47 -7.44
N PRO A 123 -2.86 17.35 -7.94
CA PRO A 123 -3.23 18.41 -8.88
C PRO A 123 -3.74 17.87 -10.23
N ALA A 124 -3.34 16.66 -10.63
CA ALA A 124 -3.83 15.98 -11.82
C ALA A 124 -5.37 15.86 -11.89
N LEU A 125 -6.06 15.93 -10.75
CA LEU A 125 -7.52 15.86 -10.67
C LEU A 125 -8.24 17.16 -11.05
N ARG A 126 -7.50 18.24 -11.33
CA ARG A 126 -8.05 19.44 -12.00
C ARG A 126 -8.10 19.30 -13.52
N CYS A 127 -7.33 18.37 -14.10
CA CYS A 127 -7.30 18.17 -15.54
C CYS A 127 -8.63 17.61 -16.05
N ASN A 128 -8.94 17.84 -17.32
CA ASN A 128 -10.07 17.19 -17.97
C ASN A 128 -9.79 15.69 -18.13
N SER A 129 -10.78 14.85 -17.87
CA SER A 129 -10.66 13.39 -18.02
C SER A 129 -10.17 12.95 -19.41
N GLY A 130 -10.59 13.64 -20.47
CA GLY A 130 -10.20 13.36 -21.85
C GLY A 130 -8.74 13.65 -22.19
N THR A 131 -8.08 14.53 -21.42
CA THR A 131 -6.67 14.94 -21.65
C THR A 131 -5.71 14.39 -20.60
N LEU A 132 -6.21 13.63 -19.61
CA LEU A 132 -5.40 13.06 -18.54
C LEU A 132 -4.33 12.11 -19.11
N ARG A 133 -3.05 12.43 -18.89
CA ARG A 133 -1.91 11.63 -19.37
C ARG A 133 -1.67 10.42 -18.47
N LEU A 134 -0.88 9.45 -18.94
CA LEU A 134 -0.58 8.25 -18.16
C LEU A 134 0.24 8.53 -16.89
N SER A 135 1.17 9.50 -16.92
CA SER A 135 1.92 9.91 -15.74
C SER A 135 1.01 10.54 -14.67
N GLN A 136 0.01 11.31 -15.10
CA GLN A 136 -1.01 11.88 -14.23
C GLN A 136 -1.98 10.81 -13.71
N LEU A 137 -2.42 9.87 -14.55
CA LEU A 137 -3.20 8.70 -14.09
C LEU A 137 -2.45 7.94 -13.00
N ARG A 138 -1.14 7.71 -13.17
CA ARG A 138 -0.33 7.05 -12.15
C ARG A 138 -0.32 7.83 -10.84
N ALA A 139 -0.17 9.15 -10.88
CA ALA A 139 -0.25 10.00 -9.69
C ALA A 139 -1.61 9.89 -8.99
N VAL A 140 -2.72 9.85 -9.74
CA VAL A 140 -4.08 9.64 -9.21
C VAL A 140 -4.21 8.28 -8.51
N LEU A 141 -3.73 7.20 -9.13
CA LEU A 141 -3.80 5.85 -8.54
C LEU A 141 -2.92 5.72 -7.30
N VAL A 142 -1.73 6.33 -7.31
CA VAL A 142 -0.84 6.40 -6.15
C VAL A 142 -1.49 7.20 -5.01
N ALA A 143 -2.16 8.31 -5.34
CA ALA A 143 -2.88 9.13 -4.37
C ALA A 143 -4.03 8.36 -3.71
N ASP A 144 -4.90 7.70 -4.48
CA ASP A 144 -5.99 6.85 -3.95
C ASP A 144 -5.45 5.74 -3.04
N HIS A 145 -4.43 5.02 -3.50
CA HIS A 145 -3.80 3.97 -2.69
C HIS A 145 -3.24 4.52 -1.37
N LEU A 146 -2.57 5.67 -1.42
CA LEU A 146 -1.99 6.30 -0.23
C LEU A 146 -3.09 6.77 0.75
N VAL A 147 -4.20 7.32 0.25
CA VAL A 147 -5.37 7.65 1.09
C VAL A 147 -5.87 6.42 1.84
N ARG A 148 -6.02 5.28 1.15
CA ARG A 148 -6.51 4.03 1.74
C ARG A 148 -5.56 3.49 2.81
N VAL A 149 -4.26 3.43 2.50
CA VAL A 149 -3.23 2.97 3.44
C VAL A 149 -3.15 3.88 4.67
N LEU A 150 -3.14 5.19 4.49
CA LEU A 150 -3.09 6.14 5.61
C LEU A 150 -4.32 5.99 6.52
N ARG A 151 -5.53 5.92 5.94
CA ARG A 151 -6.78 5.70 6.70
C ARG A 151 -6.78 4.37 7.43
N ALA A 152 -6.23 3.32 6.83
CA ALA A 152 -6.10 2.01 7.48
C ALA A 152 -5.23 2.05 8.75
N HIS A 153 -4.25 2.97 8.82
CA HIS A 153 -3.44 3.24 10.01
C HIS A 153 -4.05 4.33 10.91
N GLY A 154 -5.31 4.70 10.66
CA GLY A 154 -6.07 5.72 11.40
C GLY A 154 -5.54 7.14 11.29
N VAL A 155 -4.76 7.44 10.24
CA VAL A 155 -4.43 8.80 9.84
C VAL A 155 -5.68 9.46 9.26
N ARG A 156 -5.94 10.71 9.65
CA ARG A 156 -7.06 11.50 9.12
C ARG A 156 -6.63 12.17 7.82
N VAL A 157 -7.20 11.75 6.70
CA VAL A 157 -6.78 12.19 5.36
C VAL A 157 -7.83 13.06 4.69
N CYS A 158 -7.46 14.30 4.38
CA CYS A 158 -8.16 15.21 3.49
C CYS A 158 -7.67 15.04 2.06
N SER A 159 -8.53 14.67 1.12
CA SER A 159 -8.16 14.56 -0.29
C SER A 159 -8.48 15.86 -1.02
N VAL A 160 -7.52 16.42 -1.75
CA VAL A 160 -7.63 17.71 -2.44
C VAL A 160 -7.01 17.60 -3.84
N PRO A 161 -7.55 18.24 -4.89
CA PRO A 161 -8.79 19.02 -4.91
C PRO A 161 -10.02 18.12 -5.05
N PRO A 162 -11.21 18.59 -4.66
CA PRO A 162 -12.45 17.92 -5.02
C PRO A 162 -12.66 17.97 -6.54
N VAL A 163 -13.10 16.85 -7.12
CA VAL A 163 -13.37 16.73 -8.55
C VAL A 163 -14.65 17.50 -8.89
N ARG A 164 -14.54 18.41 -9.87
CA ARG A 164 -15.67 19.23 -10.37
C ARG A 164 -16.26 18.73 -11.68
N ASP A 165 -15.41 18.16 -12.55
CA ASP A 165 -15.83 17.62 -13.83
C ASP A 165 -16.59 16.29 -13.65
N PRO A 166 -17.89 16.21 -14.02
CA PRO A 166 -18.66 14.97 -13.93
C PRO A 166 -18.08 13.82 -14.76
N HIS A 167 -17.41 14.12 -15.88
CA HIS A 167 -16.74 13.10 -16.70
C HIS A 167 -15.53 12.51 -15.97
N MET A 168 -14.75 13.35 -15.29
CA MET A 168 -13.68 12.88 -14.40
C MET A 168 -14.25 12.03 -13.27
N SER A 169 -15.32 12.47 -12.60
CA SER A 169 -15.97 11.68 -11.54
C SER A 169 -16.39 10.28 -12.04
N THR A 170 -17.02 10.22 -13.21
CA THR A 170 -17.45 8.95 -13.83
C THR A 170 -16.24 8.07 -14.18
N PHE A 171 -15.16 8.67 -14.67
CA PHE A 171 -13.93 7.94 -15.01
C PHE A 171 -13.22 7.38 -13.76
N LEU A 172 -13.15 8.15 -12.67
CA LEU A 172 -12.62 7.67 -11.39
C LEU A 172 -13.45 6.53 -10.79
N GLN A 173 -14.78 6.60 -10.91
CA GLN A 173 -15.66 5.50 -10.49
C GLN A 173 -15.36 4.21 -11.27
N LYS A 174 -15.16 4.30 -12.60
CA LYS A 174 -14.73 3.15 -13.42
C LYS A 174 -13.39 2.59 -12.95
N LEU A 175 -12.44 3.45 -12.58
CA LEU A 175 -11.14 3.06 -12.03
C LEU A 175 -11.20 2.61 -10.55
N ARG A 176 -12.39 2.61 -9.93
CA ARG A 176 -12.58 2.32 -8.50
C ARG A 176 -11.65 3.19 -7.63
N VAL A 177 -11.61 4.49 -7.95
CA VAL A 177 -10.92 5.52 -7.18
C VAL A 177 -11.96 6.27 -6.36
N GLU A 178 -11.73 6.38 -5.06
CA GLU A 178 -12.60 7.12 -4.14
C GLU A 178 -12.02 8.50 -3.89
N TRP A 179 -12.65 9.51 -4.46
CA TRP A 179 -12.19 10.89 -4.35
C TRP A 179 -13.36 11.86 -4.12
N PRO A 180 -13.20 12.93 -3.32
CA PRO A 180 -14.27 13.91 -3.10
C PRO A 180 -14.67 14.64 -4.38
N THR A 181 -15.93 15.03 -4.45
CA THR A 181 -16.51 15.87 -5.51
C THR A 181 -17.05 17.17 -4.93
N ALA A 182 -17.05 18.25 -5.72
CA ALA A 182 -17.62 19.53 -5.31
C ALA A 182 -18.20 20.29 -6.50
N SER A 183 -19.23 21.10 -6.26
CA SER A 183 -19.86 21.95 -7.29
C SER A 183 -19.37 23.40 -7.26
N LYS A 184 -18.87 23.89 -6.12
CA LYS A 184 -18.45 25.29 -5.93
C LYS A 184 -16.93 25.42 -5.86
N SER A 185 -16.42 26.55 -6.33
CA SER A 185 -15.03 26.94 -6.13
C SER A 185 -14.83 27.68 -4.81
N THR A 186 -13.64 27.51 -4.23
CA THR A 186 -13.20 28.32 -3.09
C THR A 186 -12.93 29.75 -3.56
N SER A 187 -13.24 30.74 -2.71
CA SER A 187 -12.92 32.14 -3.01
C SER A 187 -11.41 32.36 -3.05
N THR A 188 -10.94 33.12 -4.04
CA THR A 188 -9.53 33.52 -4.22
C THR A 188 -9.27 34.97 -3.81
N GLU A 189 -10.31 35.70 -3.37
CA GLU A 189 -10.30 37.15 -3.20
C GLU A 189 -9.25 37.62 -2.18
N THR A 190 -9.14 36.93 -1.03
CA THR A 190 -8.13 37.22 -0.01
C THR A 190 -6.70 37.05 -0.55
N LEU A 191 -6.43 35.94 -1.25
CA LEU A 191 -5.12 35.68 -1.85
C LEU A 191 -4.78 36.70 -2.94
N ARG A 192 -5.79 37.10 -3.74
CA ARG A 192 -5.64 38.11 -4.77
C ARG A 192 -5.21 39.45 -4.16
N THR A 193 -5.85 39.88 -3.07
CA THR A 193 -5.45 41.10 -2.36
C THR A 193 -4.04 40.98 -1.78
N CYS A 194 -3.66 39.83 -1.21
CA CYS A 194 -2.29 39.58 -0.72
C CYS A 194 -1.25 39.67 -1.84
N VAL A 195 -1.53 39.12 -3.01
CA VAL A 195 -0.63 39.20 -4.18
C VAL A 195 -0.48 40.64 -4.64
N LEU A 196 -1.57 41.38 -4.81
CA LEU A 196 -1.52 42.79 -5.23
C LEU A 196 -0.73 43.66 -4.24
N ALA A 197 -0.88 43.42 -2.94
CA ALA A 197 -0.10 44.10 -1.90
C ALA A 197 1.41 43.82 -2.04
N ASN A 198 1.80 42.58 -2.35
CA ASN A 198 3.20 42.21 -2.58
C ASN A 198 3.77 42.78 -3.90
N LEU A 199 2.93 43.10 -4.88
CA LEU A 199 3.35 43.62 -6.19
C LEU A 199 3.56 45.14 -6.21
N ASN A 200 2.93 45.91 -5.32
CA ASN A 200 2.94 47.39 -5.31
C ASN A 200 4.34 48.06 -5.24
N GLY A 201 5.43 47.30 -5.05
CA GLY A 201 6.81 47.79 -5.14
C GLY A 201 7.54 47.55 -6.46
N SER A 202 6.99 46.73 -7.37
CA SER A 202 7.68 46.29 -8.60
C SER A 202 7.12 47.01 -9.84
N LYS A 203 7.96 47.81 -10.52
CA LYS A 203 7.64 48.37 -11.85
C LYS A 203 7.70 47.24 -12.89
N GLU A 204 6.59 46.53 -13.10
CA GLU A 204 6.57 45.40 -14.03
C GLU A 204 6.50 45.84 -15.50
N ALA A 205 7.34 45.19 -16.32
CA ALA A 205 7.19 45.14 -17.77
C ALA A 205 5.90 44.39 -18.16
N THR A 206 5.41 44.60 -19.38
CA THR A 206 4.17 44.04 -19.94
C THR A 206 3.94 42.57 -19.53
N LEU A 207 2.95 42.33 -18.67
CA LEU A 207 2.55 40.99 -18.25
C LEU A 207 1.80 40.26 -19.37
N PRO A 208 1.95 38.92 -19.49
CA PRO A 208 1.10 38.12 -20.36
C PRO A 208 -0.39 38.21 -19.97
N PRO A 209 -1.32 38.02 -20.92
CA PRO A 209 -2.75 37.96 -20.61
C PRO A 209 -3.06 36.87 -19.56
N GLY A 210 -3.88 37.21 -18.56
CA GLY A 210 -4.29 36.29 -17.50
C GLY A 210 -3.31 36.13 -16.32
N VAL A 211 -2.16 36.82 -16.36
CA VAL A 211 -1.20 36.87 -15.24
C VAL A 211 -1.51 38.08 -14.35
N LEU A 212 -1.61 37.85 -13.05
CA LEU A 212 -1.85 38.88 -12.03
C LEU A 212 -0.58 39.62 -11.61
N GLY A 213 0.56 38.94 -11.70
CA GLY A 213 1.89 39.50 -11.48
C GLY A 213 2.97 38.43 -11.31
N ARG A 214 4.21 38.87 -11.08
CA ARG A 214 5.39 38.01 -10.94
C ARG A 214 6.01 38.19 -9.55
N LEU A 215 6.03 37.11 -8.76
CA LEU A 215 6.61 37.13 -7.42
C LEU A 215 7.97 36.43 -7.38
N CYS A 216 8.93 37.05 -6.69
CA CYS A 216 10.25 36.47 -6.41
C CYS A 216 10.15 35.45 -5.25
N LEU A 217 10.68 34.26 -5.51
CA LEU A 217 10.78 33.13 -4.59
C LEU A 217 12.23 32.78 -4.21
N LYS A 218 13.22 33.40 -4.86
CA LYS A 218 14.65 33.08 -4.69
C LYS A 218 15.11 33.10 -3.23
N GLU A 219 14.72 34.12 -2.48
CA GLU A 219 15.05 34.26 -1.05
C GLU A 219 14.53 33.07 -0.21
N LEU A 220 13.33 32.58 -0.52
CA LEU A 220 12.75 31.43 0.18
C LEU A 220 13.47 30.12 -0.16
N VAL A 221 13.92 29.96 -1.40
CA VAL A 221 14.73 28.81 -1.83
C VAL A 221 16.07 28.80 -1.11
N GLU A 222 16.75 29.95 -1.03
CA GLU A 222 18.02 30.10 -0.33
C GLU A 222 17.90 29.80 1.17
N GLN A 223 16.84 30.32 1.82
CA GLN A 223 16.53 30.01 3.23
C GLN A 223 16.27 28.52 3.47
N ARG A 224 15.80 27.80 2.44
CA ARG A 224 15.43 26.38 2.50
C ARG A 224 16.46 25.45 1.85
N GLY A 225 17.70 25.88 1.64
CA GLY A 225 18.71 25.13 0.86
C GLY A 225 18.90 23.65 1.24
N THR A 226 18.65 23.27 2.51
CA THR A 226 18.73 21.87 2.98
C THR A 226 17.44 21.06 2.80
N ALA A 227 16.31 21.71 2.47
CA ALA A 227 15.03 21.05 2.28
C ALA A 227 14.93 20.31 0.95
N GLY A 228 15.74 20.65 -0.07
CA GLY A 228 15.76 19.95 -1.36
C GLY A 228 14.80 20.50 -2.42
N TYR A 229 14.44 21.78 -2.34
CA TYR A 229 13.81 22.50 -3.46
C TYR A 229 14.79 22.63 -4.64
N ASP A 230 14.24 22.74 -5.85
CA ASP A 230 15.03 22.95 -7.06
C ASP A 230 15.70 24.35 -7.01
N PRO A 231 17.05 24.41 -7.09
CA PRO A 231 17.80 25.67 -6.94
C PRO A 231 17.58 26.64 -8.12
N SER A 232 17.00 26.18 -9.24
CA SER A 232 16.65 27.03 -10.38
C SER A 232 15.34 27.81 -10.18
N ILE A 233 14.60 27.54 -9.09
CA ILE A 233 13.39 28.30 -8.77
C ILE A 233 13.76 29.73 -8.39
N ASP A 234 13.22 30.67 -9.16
CA ASP A 234 13.50 32.09 -9.04
C ASP A 234 12.19 32.88 -8.92
N HIS A 235 11.35 32.85 -9.95
CA HIS A 235 10.05 33.53 -9.96
C HIS A 235 8.87 32.58 -10.20
N CYS A 236 7.71 32.97 -9.66
CA CYS A 236 6.41 32.39 -9.96
C CYS A 236 5.52 33.44 -10.65
N LEU A 237 4.94 33.07 -11.81
CA LEU A 237 3.87 33.85 -12.44
C LEU A 237 2.57 33.46 -11.77
N VAL A 238 1.90 34.43 -11.15
CA VAL A 238 0.65 34.19 -10.44
C VAL A 238 -0.51 34.37 -11.40
N THR A 239 -1.30 33.31 -11.58
CA THR A 239 -2.56 33.33 -12.34
C THR A 239 -3.73 33.02 -11.42
N GLU A 240 -4.95 33.25 -11.91
CA GLU A 240 -6.18 32.89 -11.16
C GLU A 240 -6.26 31.38 -10.88
N ASP A 241 -5.72 30.54 -11.76
CA ASP A 241 -5.64 29.09 -11.55
C ASP A 241 -4.71 28.74 -10.38
N VAL A 242 -3.54 29.37 -10.30
CA VAL A 242 -2.59 29.18 -9.19
C VAL A 242 -3.25 29.58 -7.86
N LEU A 243 -3.95 30.71 -7.84
CA LEU A 243 -4.68 31.16 -6.65
C LEU A 243 -5.82 30.22 -6.27
N SER A 244 -6.50 29.65 -7.26
CA SER A 244 -7.56 28.65 -7.03
C SER A 244 -7.02 27.38 -6.37
N VAL A 245 -5.81 26.92 -6.76
CA VAL A 245 -5.19 25.76 -6.11
C VAL A 245 -4.77 26.10 -4.68
N LEU A 246 -4.20 27.28 -4.45
CA LEU A 246 -3.84 27.72 -3.11
C LEU A 246 -5.05 27.89 -2.20
N SER A 247 -6.16 28.43 -2.69
CA SER A 247 -7.38 28.60 -1.89
C SER A 247 -7.97 27.25 -1.49
N GLU A 248 -7.98 26.27 -2.39
CA GLU A 248 -8.41 24.89 -2.08
C GLU A 248 -7.52 24.22 -1.02
N LEU A 249 -6.21 24.43 -1.11
CA LEU A 249 -5.26 23.93 -0.11
C LEU A 249 -5.43 24.62 1.25
N GLN A 250 -5.59 25.94 1.26
CA GLN A 250 -5.86 26.72 2.48
C GLN A 250 -7.16 26.26 3.15
N GLU A 251 -8.22 26.07 2.37
CA GLU A 251 -9.51 25.59 2.86
C GLU A 251 -9.39 24.20 3.50
N ALA A 252 -8.69 23.29 2.84
CA ALA A 252 -8.46 21.93 3.34
C ALA A 252 -7.66 21.87 4.65
N VAL A 253 -6.71 22.80 4.85
CA VAL A 253 -5.94 22.90 6.09
C VAL A 253 -6.77 23.57 7.19
N ARG A 254 -7.44 24.69 6.89
CA ARG A 254 -8.10 25.57 7.88
C ARG A 254 -9.47 25.05 8.34
N HIS A 255 -10.30 24.54 7.44
CA HIS A 255 -11.69 24.15 7.73
C HIS A 255 -11.87 22.66 7.99
N TRP A 256 -10.78 21.92 8.20
CA TRP A 256 -10.86 20.53 8.62
C TRP A 256 -11.26 20.48 10.11
N PRO A 257 -12.41 19.92 10.48
CA PRO A 257 -12.85 19.91 11.86
C PRO A 257 -11.82 19.21 12.74
N GLU A 258 -11.34 19.91 13.77
CA GLU A 258 -10.70 19.30 14.92
C GLU A 258 -11.73 18.35 15.53
N GLY A 259 -11.67 17.06 15.15
CA GLY A 259 -12.53 16.03 15.73
C GLY A 259 -12.50 16.14 17.26
N GLY A 260 -13.68 16.40 17.85
CA GLY A 260 -13.83 16.85 19.22
C GLY A 260 -13.21 15.94 20.27
N HIS A 261 -12.44 16.56 21.16
CA HIS A 261 -12.57 16.53 22.62
C HIS A 261 -11.50 17.51 23.16
N PRO A 262 -11.86 18.63 23.81
CA PRO A 262 -10.87 19.40 24.54
C PRO A 262 -10.38 18.54 25.70
N GLY A 263 -9.19 17.97 25.55
CA GLY A 263 -8.49 17.33 26.66
C GLY A 263 -8.28 18.35 27.80
N PRO A 264 -8.27 17.90 29.06
CA PRO A 264 -8.24 18.80 30.21
C PRO A 264 -6.98 19.70 30.15
N ALA A 265 -7.21 20.98 30.43
CA ALA A 265 -6.23 22.06 30.43
C ALA A 265 -4.90 21.64 31.08
N GLY A 266 -3.82 21.53 30.29
CA GLY A 266 -2.51 21.23 30.86
C GLY A 266 -1.47 20.67 29.89
N ARG A 267 -1.20 21.36 28.77
CA ARG A 267 0.09 21.29 28.04
C ARG A 267 0.20 22.50 27.09
N PRO A 268 1.06 23.50 27.37
CA PRO A 268 1.17 24.71 26.55
C PRO A 268 1.79 24.51 25.15
N ASP A 269 2.33 23.32 24.83
CA ASP A 269 3.08 23.08 23.59
C ASP A 269 2.42 22.06 22.62
N ALA A 270 1.18 21.64 22.86
CA ALA A 270 0.47 20.71 21.97
C ALA A 270 -0.38 21.41 20.89
N GLY A 271 -0.25 22.73 20.72
CA GLY A 271 -1.13 23.56 19.88
C GLY A 271 -0.58 23.94 18.50
N VAL A 272 0.60 23.47 18.09
CA VAL A 272 1.15 23.76 16.75
C VAL A 272 0.68 22.68 15.77
N ASP A 273 -0.25 23.07 14.89
CA ASP A 273 -0.95 22.29 13.87
C ASP A 273 -0.05 21.22 13.20
N ASP A 274 -0.14 19.96 13.65
CA ASP A 274 0.67 18.84 13.15
C ASP A 274 0.12 18.29 11.82
N CYS A 275 -0.39 19.18 10.97
CA CYS A 275 -0.91 18.87 9.64
C CYS A 275 0.25 18.73 8.65
N VAL A 276 0.35 17.56 8.02
CA VAL A 276 1.31 17.30 6.94
C VAL A 276 0.59 17.40 5.60
N VAL A 277 1.12 18.20 4.66
CA VAL A 277 0.62 18.24 3.29
C VAL A 277 1.49 17.35 2.41
N ILE A 278 0.88 16.42 1.69
CA ILE A 278 1.56 15.54 0.74
C ILE A 278 1.05 15.85 -0.66
N HIS A 279 1.92 16.36 -1.52
CA HIS A 279 1.63 16.58 -2.93
C HIS A 279 2.04 15.36 -3.75
N VAL A 280 1.07 14.64 -4.30
CA VAL A 280 1.25 13.51 -5.22
C VAL A 280 1.10 14.02 -6.64
N VAL A 281 2.23 14.17 -7.33
CA VAL A 281 2.31 14.86 -8.63
C VAL A 281 2.95 13.99 -9.69
N SER A 282 2.67 14.26 -10.97
CA SER A 282 3.46 13.68 -12.05
C SER A 282 4.84 14.36 -12.15
N CYS A 283 5.80 13.72 -12.80
CA CYS A 283 7.14 14.30 -13.00
C CYS A 283 7.10 15.62 -13.79
N GLU A 284 6.11 15.81 -14.66
CA GLU A 284 5.92 17.06 -15.42
C GLU A 284 5.34 18.20 -14.57
N GLU A 285 4.67 17.87 -13.46
CA GLU A 285 4.03 18.84 -12.56
C GLU A 285 4.93 19.23 -11.38
N ALA A 286 5.97 18.44 -11.09
CA ALA A 286 6.82 18.59 -9.91
C ALA A 286 7.42 19.99 -9.74
N PHE A 287 7.97 20.57 -10.81
CA PHE A 287 8.59 21.90 -10.75
C PHE A 287 7.58 23.00 -10.44
N GLN A 288 6.39 22.95 -11.04
CA GLN A 288 5.33 23.92 -10.76
C GLN A 288 4.75 23.75 -9.36
N GLN A 289 4.65 22.51 -8.87
CA GLN A 289 4.19 22.23 -7.52
C GLN A 289 5.16 22.79 -6.46
N GLN A 290 6.47 22.76 -6.71
CA GLN A 290 7.45 23.40 -5.82
C GLN A 290 7.31 24.93 -5.79
N LYS A 291 7.05 25.55 -6.94
CA LYS A 291 6.75 26.99 -6.99
C LYS A 291 5.47 27.33 -6.21
N LEU A 292 4.44 26.51 -6.34
CA LEU A 292 3.18 26.68 -5.60
C LEU A 292 3.39 26.59 -4.09
N ASP A 293 4.15 25.61 -3.62
CA ASP A 293 4.50 25.43 -2.20
C ASP A 293 5.21 26.67 -1.62
N LEU A 294 6.26 27.14 -2.30
CA LEU A 294 6.99 28.34 -1.90
C LEU A 294 6.12 29.61 -1.99
N LEU A 295 5.27 29.71 -3.00
CA LEU A 295 4.31 30.80 -3.14
C LEU A 295 3.29 30.80 -1.98
N TRP A 296 2.81 29.62 -1.56
CA TRP A 296 1.91 29.51 -0.42
C TRP A 296 2.58 30.07 0.84
N GLN A 297 3.81 29.67 1.12
CA GLN A 297 4.58 30.17 2.27
C GLN A 297 4.80 31.68 2.21
N LYS A 298 4.98 32.25 1.00
CA LYS A 298 5.14 33.69 0.82
C LYS A 298 3.85 34.49 1.09
N LEU A 299 2.70 33.93 0.72
CA LEU A 299 1.41 34.63 0.75
C LEU A 299 0.62 34.40 2.04
N ASP A 300 0.97 33.38 2.81
CA ASP A 300 0.23 32.94 3.99
C ASP A 300 1.18 32.50 5.10
N ASP A 301 1.31 33.33 6.13
CA ASP A 301 2.12 33.02 7.33
C ASP A 301 1.61 31.77 8.08
N ARG A 302 0.37 31.33 7.81
CA ARG A 302 -0.22 30.10 8.37
C ARG A 302 -0.06 28.89 7.46
N ALA A 303 0.71 28.98 6.37
CA ALA A 303 0.99 27.83 5.53
C ALA A 303 1.68 26.72 6.35
N PRO A 304 1.27 25.44 6.18
CA PRO A 304 1.85 24.34 6.95
C PRO A 304 3.35 24.21 6.66
N HIS A 305 4.16 24.09 7.71
CA HIS A 305 5.61 23.94 7.57
C HIS A 305 6.04 22.55 7.06
N LYS A 306 5.20 21.53 7.24
CA LYS A 306 5.47 20.14 6.85
C LYS A 306 4.79 19.83 5.51
N GLN A 307 5.37 20.31 4.41
CA GLN A 307 4.96 19.95 3.05
C GLN A 307 5.92 18.91 2.46
N LYS A 308 5.37 17.90 1.78
CA LYS A 308 6.09 16.76 1.23
C LYS A 308 5.66 16.48 -0.20
N HIS A 309 6.60 16.04 -1.03
CA HIS A 309 6.38 15.80 -2.45
C HIS A 309 6.63 14.33 -2.82
N LEU A 310 5.62 13.68 -3.38
CA LEU A 310 5.70 12.36 -4.00
C LEU A 310 5.60 12.52 -5.51
N VAL A 311 6.72 12.35 -6.21
CA VAL A 311 6.81 12.60 -7.65
C VAL A 311 6.71 11.29 -8.41
N CYS A 312 5.62 11.09 -9.14
CA CYS A 312 5.46 9.91 -9.96
C CYS A 312 6.33 10.02 -11.22
N GLY A 313 7.22 9.05 -11.41
CA GLY A 313 8.10 8.96 -12.57
C GLY A 313 7.33 8.78 -13.88
N PRO A 314 7.97 9.09 -15.02
CA PRO A 314 7.32 9.11 -16.33
C PRO A 314 6.77 7.74 -16.70
N VAL A 315 5.65 7.73 -17.43
CA VAL A 315 4.99 6.51 -17.91
C VAL A 315 5.09 6.47 -19.43
N LYS A 316 5.72 5.43 -19.97
CA LYS A 316 5.90 5.23 -21.42
C LYS A 316 5.21 3.95 -21.85
N MET A 317 4.60 3.96 -23.03
CA MET A 317 4.07 2.76 -23.70
C MET A 317 5.11 2.22 -24.70
N ALA A 318 5.49 0.95 -24.57
CA ALA A 318 6.37 0.28 -25.51
C ALA A 318 5.70 0.14 -26.88
N GLY A 319 6.47 0.32 -27.96
CA GLY A 319 5.99 0.11 -29.33
C GLY A 319 5.14 1.24 -29.93
N VAL A 320 4.89 2.33 -29.19
CA VAL A 320 4.14 3.50 -29.69
C VAL A 320 5.04 4.75 -29.63
N PRO A 321 5.76 5.08 -30.71
CA PRO A 321 6.52 6.33 -30.79
C PRO A 321 5.58 7.54 -30.87
N GLY A 322 5.79 8.54 -30.02
CA GLY A 322 5.17 9.87 -30.17
C GLY A 322 3.68 10.01 -29.84
N THR A 323 2.87 8.94 -29.82
CA THR A 323 1.45 9.05 -29.47
C THR A 323 1.24 9.16 -27.97
N GLN A 324 0.78 10.33 -27.51
CA GLN A 324 0.35 10.54 -26.12
C GLN A 324 -0.99 9.84 -25.88
N LEU A 325 -0.95 8.54 -25.55
CA LEU A 325 -2.13 7.80 -25.13
C LEU A 325 -2.73 8.45 -23.88
N THR A 326 -4.01 8.80 -23.92
CA THR A 326 -4.72 9.35 -22.76
C THR A 326 -5.19 8.24 -21.83
N ALA A 327 -5.43 8.57 -20.56
CA ALA A 327 -5.90 7.62 -19.57
C ALA A 327 -7.22 6.91 -19.96
N PRO A 328 -8.24 7.59 -20.52
CA PRO A 328 -9.44 6.91 -21.01
C PRO A 328 -9.18 6.01 -22.23
N GLN A 329 -8.23 6.35 -23.10
CA GLN A 329 -7.84 5.48 -24.22
C GLN A 329 -7.12 4.22 -23.71
N TYR A 330 -6.25 4.37 -22.71
CA TYR A 330 -5.57 3.26 -22.07
C TYR A 330 -6.52 2.34 -21.30
N TYR A 331 -7.51 2.88 -20.59
CA TYR A 331 -8.58 2.08 -19.97
C TYR A 331 -9.29 1.22 -21.02
N ARG A 332 -9.75 1.83 -22.12
CA ARG A 332 -10.44 1.12 -23.20
C ARG A 332 -9.57 0.03 -23.84
N LEU A 333 -8.28 0.33 -24.05
CA LEU A 333 -7.31 -0.65 -24.55
C LEU A 333 -7.24 -1.87 -23.62
N ARG A 334 -7.05 -1.66 -22.31
CA ARG A 334 -6.96 -2.77 -21.36
C ARG A 334 -8.28 -3.53 -21.21
N HIS A 335 -9.40 -2.83 -21.23
CA HIS A 335 -10.72 -3.45 -21.22
C HIS A 335 -10.93 -4.37 -22.43
N ALA A 336 -10.63 -3.90 -23.64
CA ALA A 336 -10.72 -4.71 -24.85
C ALA A 336 -9.84 -5.98 -24.77
N GLN A 337 -8.60 -5.84 -24.27
CA GLN A 337 -7.68 -6.96 -24.11
C GLN A 337 -8.15 -7.98 -23.06
N VAL A 338 -8.78 -7.53 -21.96
CA VAL A 338 -9.38 -8.43 -20.96
C VAL A 338 -10.55 -9.22 -21.54
N CYS A 339 -11.43 -8.56 -22.30
CA CYS A 339 -12.56 -9.22 -22.97
C CYS A 339 -12.07 -10.27 -23.97
N GLU A 340 -11.11 -9.92 -24.82
CA GLU A 340 -10.52 -10.82 -25.82
C GLU A 340 -9.89 -12.06 -25.14
N ALA A 341 -9.08 -11.85 -24.10
CA ALA A 341 -8.39 -12.95 -23.43
C ALA A 341 -9.35 -13.87 -22.65
N SER A 342 -10.50 -13.36 -22.21
CA SER A 342 -11.54 -14.15 -21.54
C SER A 342 -12.37 -14.97 -22.53
N ALA A 343 -12.73 -14.38 -23.68
CA ALA A 343 -13.42 -15.07 -24.76
C ALA A 343 -12.63 -16.29 -25.27
N LEU A 344 -11.30 -16.15 -25.40
CA LEU A 344 -10.41 -17.24 -25.78
C LEU A 344 -10.36 -18.41 -24.78
N LYS A 345 -10.62 -18.16 -23.49
CA LYS A 345 -10.49 -19.16 -22.43
C LYS A 345 -11.78 -19.94 -22.16
N HIS A 346 -12.92 -19.25 -22.17
CA HIS A 346 -14.21 -19.82 -21.79
C HIS A 346 -15.05 -20.27 -22.99
N GLY A 347 -14.76 -19.77 -24.20
CA GLY A 347 -15.56 -20.01 -25.40
C GLY A 347 -16.90 -19.27 -25.35
N GLY A 348 -17.30 -18.69 -26.49
CA GLY A 348 -18.60 -17.99 -26.63
C GLY A 348 -18.55 -16.48 -26.43
N ASP A 349 -19.68 -15.82 -26.73
CA ASP A 349 -19.85 -14.37 -26.67
C ASP A 349 -20.16 -13.89 -25.24
N LEU A 350 -19.24 -14.19 -24.30
CA LEU A 350 -19.31 -13.72 -22.91
C LEU A 350 -19.37 -12.19 -22.81
N ALA A 351 -18.94 -11.47 -23.85
CA ALA A 351 -19.00 -10.02 -23.90
C ALA A 351 -20.43 -9.47 -23.83
N GLN A 352 -21.44 -10.27 -24.20
CA GLN A 352 -22.85 -9.89 -24.10
C GLN A 352 -23.54 -10.32 -22.81
N ASP A 353 -22.89 -11.14 -21.98
CA ASP A 353 -23.46 -11.54 -20.70
C ASP A 353 -23.34 -10.39 -19.67
N PRO A 354 -24.45 -9.82 -19.18
CA PRO A 354 -24.41 -8.77 -18.17
C PRO A 354 -23.66 -9.20 -16.90
N ALA A 355 -23.67 -10.48 -16.55
CA ALA A 355 -22.95 -11.01 -15.39
C ALA A 355 -21.42 -10.87 -15.55
N TRP A 356 -20.92 -10.96 -16.78
CA TRP A 356 -19.49 -10.83 -17.08
C TRP A 356 -19.02 -9.39 -17.21
N THR A 357 -19.93 -8.44 -17.46
CA THR A 357 -19.58 -7.03 -17.64
C THR A 357 -18.85 -6.47 -16.42
N GLU A 358 -19.38 -6.70 -15.21
CA GLU A 358 -18.72 -6.26 -13.97
C GLU A 358 -17.38 -6.97 -13.75
N THR A 359 -17.30 -8.26 -14.06
CA THR A 359 -16.06 -9.04 -13.95
C THR A 359 -14.98 -8.48 -14.89
N PHE A 360 -15.32 -8.14 -16.14
CA PHE A 360 -14.39 -7.50 -17.08
C PHE A 360 -13.93 -6.13 -16.60
N ASP A 361 -14.83 -5.31 -16.05
CA ASP A 361 -14.45 -4.02 -15.45
C ASP A 361 -13.45 -4.22 -14.30
N ILE A 362 -13.73 -5.14 -13.36
CA ILE A 362 -12.84 -5.42 -12.23
C ILE A 362 -11.48 -5.93 -12.71
N LEU A 363 -11.44 -6.88 -13.65
CA LEU A 363 -10.19 -7.42 -14.20
C LEU A 363 -9.39 -6.36 -14.96
N SER A 364 -10.06 -5.44 -15.65
CA SER A 364 -9.44 -4.32 -16.37
C SER A 364 -8.77 -3.35 -15.40
N VAL A 365 -9.49 -2.95 -14.35
CA VAL A 365 -8.97 -2.06 -13.31
C VAL A 365 -7.85 -2.74 -12.53
N ALA A 366 -7.98 -4.02 -12.20
CA ALA A 366 -6.92 -4.79 -11.55
C ALA A 366 -5.65 -4.83 -12.41
N THR A 367 -5.79 -5.01 -13.73
CA THR A 367 -4.66 -4.95 -14.66
C THR A 367 -3.97 -3.59 -14.59
N ILE A 368 -4.73 -2.51 -14.75
CA ILE A 368 -4.21 -1.13 -14.74
C ILE A 368 -3.51 -0.82 -13.41
N LYS A 369 -4.16 -1.12 -12.27
CA LYS A 369 -3.60 -0.84 -10.93
C LYS A 369 -2.33 -1.63 -10.68
N PHE A 370 -2.27 -2.91 -11.03
CA PHE A 370 -1.02 -3.68 -10.87
C PHE A 370 0.08 -3.22 -11.82
N GLU A 371 -0.22 -2.83 -13.07
CA GLU A 371 0.79 -2.27 -13.97
C GLU A 371 1.37 -0.94 -13.43
N MET A 372 0.51 -0.07 -12.88
CA MET A 372 0.89 1.27 -12.44
C MET A 372 1.56 1.30 -11.05
N LEU A 373 1.16 0.40 -10.15
CA LEU A 373 1.57 0.40 -8.75
C LEU A 373 2.65 -0.63 -8.41
N SER A 374 2.89 -1.66 -9.24
CA SER A 374 3.95 -2.67 -9.00
C SER A 374 5.38 -2.17 -9.22
N THR A 375 5.52 -0.92 -9.66
CA THR A 375 6.80 -0.22 -9.81
C THR A 375 6.82 0.96 -8.86
N ALA A 376 7.96 1.18 -8.19
CA ALA A 376 8.11 2.27 -7.23
C ALA A 376 7.68 3.61 -7.85
N PRO A 377 6.87 4.44 -7.15
CA PRO A 377 6.25 5.63 -7.74
C PRO A 377 7.24 6.55 -8.47
N GLN A 378 8.41 6.76 -7.87
CA GLN A 378 9.46 7.66 -8.39
C GLN A 378 10.16 7.12 -9.65
N SER A 379 10.09 5.82 -9.90
CA SER A 379 10.79 5.17 -11.03
C SER A 379 10.02 5.35 -12.34
N GLN A 380 10.72 5.39 -13.47
CA GLN A 380 10.09 5.33 -14.78
C GLN A 380 9.33 4.00 -14.96
N LEU A 381 8.12 4.08 -15.51
CA LEU A 381 7.29 2.92 -15.82
C LEU A 381 7.23 2.71 -17.33
N LEU A 382 7.53 1.49 -17.78
CA LEU A 382 7.35 1.06 -19.16
C LEU A 382 6.19 0.06 -19.23
N LEU A 383 5.10 0.47 -19.86
CA LEU A 383 3.92 -0.36 -20.09
C LEU A 383 4.06 -1.11 -21.42
N ALA A 384 3.71 -2.39 -21.43
CA ALA A 384 3.72 -3.17 -22.66
C ALA A 384 2.43 -2.94 -23.48
N HIS A 385 2.55 -2.82 -24.81
CA HIS A 385 1.38 -2.79 -25.69
C HIS A 385 0.81 -4.20 -25.97
N SER A 386 1.61 -5.25 -25.75
CA SER A 386 1.23 -6.65 -25.98
C SER A 386 -0.07 -7.04 -25.26
N THR A 387 -0.74 -8.06 -25.79
CA THR A 387 -1.93 -8.67 -25.18
C THR A 387 -1.67 -9.08 -23.73
N ILE A 388 -2.69 -8.91 -22.89
CA ILE A 388 -2.67 -9.35 -21.49
C ILE A 388 -2.57 -10.88 -21.51
N SER A 389 -1.47 -11.44 -21.03
CA SER A 389 -1.39 -12.88 -20.82
C SER A 389 -2.24 -13.25 -19.60
N THR A 390 -3.34 -13.97 -19.81
CA THR A 390 -4.12 -14.61 -18.74
C THR A 390 -3.32 -15.65 -17.96
N LYS A 391 -2.17 -16.08 -18.51
CA LYS A 391 -1.21 -17.00 -17.85
C LYS A 391 -0.10 -16.26 -17.12
N GLY A 392 -0.01 -14.93 -17.22
CA GLY A 392 1.01 -14.14 -16.57
C GLY A 392 0.85 -14.18 -15.06
N THR A 393 1.70 -14.91 -14.34
CA THR A 393 1.63 -15.02 -12.87
C THR A 393 1.95 -13.71 -12.13
N LYS A 394 2.36 -12.66 -12.86
CA LYS A 394 2.74 -11.34 -12.31
C LYS A 394 1.68 -10.25 -12.51
N SER A 395 0.43 -10.61 -12.86
CA SER A 395 -0.64 -9.66 -13.14
C SER A 395 -1.66 -9.56 -12.01
N GLY A 396 -2.40 -8.44 -11.97
CA GLY A 396 -3.57 -8.30 -11.10
C GLY A 396 -4.65 -9.34 -11.41
N THR A 397 -4.83 -9.73 -12.68
CA THR A 397 -5.78 -10.77 -13.08
C THR A 397 -5.48 -12.13 -12.46
N PHE A 398 -4.20 -12.49 -12.29
CA PHE A 398 -3.80 -13.70 -11.58
C PHE A 398 -4.17 -13.65 -10.09
N VAL A 399 -4.02 -12.49 -9.45
CA VAL A 399 -4.45 -12.29 -8.06
C VAL A 399 -5.97 -12.42 -7.95
N MET A 400 -6.73 -11.79 -8.85
CA MET A 400 -8.19 -11.88 -8.87
C MET A 400 -8.69 -13.30 -9.08
N TYR A 401 -8.06 -14.06 -10.00
CA TYR A 401 -8.35 -15.47 -10.24
C TYR A 401 -8.20 -16.33 -8.97
N ASN A 402 -7.11 -16.13 -8.21
CA ASN A 402 -6.90 -16.89 -6.97
C ASN A 402 -7.89 -16.49 -5.86
N CYS A 403 -8.37 -15.24 -5.83
CA CYS A 403 -9.48 -14.86 -4.95
C CYS A 403 -10.77 -15.60 -5.30
N ALA A 404 -11.10 -15.69 -6.60
CA ALA A 404 -12.25 -16.46 -7.05
C ALA A 404 -12.15 -17.94 -6.67
N ARG A 405 -10.96 -18.57 -6.80
CA ARG A 405 -10.75 -19.95 -6.33
C ARG A 405 -11.02 -20.13 -4.83
N LEU A 406 -10.58 -19.19 -3.99
CA LEU A 406 -10.87 -19.21 -2.56
C LEU A 406 -12.36 -19.06 -2.28
N ALA A 407 -13.05 -18.17 -2.98
CA ALA A 407 -14.49 -18.01 -2.85
C ALA A 407 -15.23 -19.31 -3.24
N THR A 408 -14.89 -19.92 -4.38
CA THR A 408 -15.45 -21.21 -4.81
C THR A 408 -15.18 -22.33 -3.80
N LEU A 409 -13.98 -22.39 -3.21
CA LEU A 409 -13.66 -23.36 -2.16
C LEU A 409 -14.59 -23.21 -0.96
N PHE A 410 -14.79 -21.98 -0.46
CA PHE A 410 -15.64 -21.74 0.71
C PHE A 410 -17.12 -21.95 0.41
N GLU A 411 -17.58 -21.61 -0.79
CA GLU A 411 -18.95 -21.92 -1.22
C GLU A 411 -19.17 -23.44 -1.33
N GLY A 412 -18.19 -24.16 -1.89
CA GLY A 412 -18.23 -25.63 -1.95
C GLY A 412 -18.28 -26.29 -0.57
N TYR A 413 -17.55 -25.74 0.42
CA TYR A 413 -17.64 -26.21 1.80
C TYR A 413 -19.01 -25.94 2.42
N LYS A 414 -19.54 -24.73 2.23
CA LYS A 414 -20.86 -24.33 2.72
C LYS A 414 -21.94 -25.25 2.16
N HIS A 415 -21.97 -25.43 0.84
CA HIS A 415 -22.92 -26.31 0.18
C HIS A 415 -22.78 -27.78 0.63
N GLY A 416 -21.54 -28.28 0.78
CA GLY A 416 -21.32 -29.62 1.32
C GLY A 416 -21.79 -29.78 2.77
N THR A 417 -21.77 -28.71 3.57
CA THR A 417 -22.32 -28.72 4.93
C THR A 417 -23.85 -28.76 4.91
N GLU A 418 -24.49 -27.97 4.03
CA GLU A 418 -25.95 -27.97 3.84
C GLU A 418 -26.48 -29.32 3.35
N GLN A 419 -25.70 -30.05 2.56
CA GLN A 419 -26.01 -31.41 2.10
C GLN A 419 -25.65 -32.51 3.12
N GLY A 420 -25.05 -32.16 4.26
CA GLY A 420 -24.61 -33.13 5.27
C GLY A 420 -23.36 -33.94 4.89
N LEU A 421 -22.63 -33.56 3.84
CA LEU A 421 -21.36 -34.18 3.45
C LEU A 421 -20.23 -33.83 4.42
N TYR A 422 -20.22 -32.57 4.91
CA TYR A 422 -19.23 -32.10 5.88
C TYR A 422 -19.89 -31.65 7.18
N PRO A 423 -19.19 -31.77 8.33
CA PRO A 423 -19.68 -31.20 9.57
C PRO A 423 -19.61 -29.67 9.54
N THR A 424 -20.44 -29.03 10.38
CA THR A 424 -20.30 -27.59 10.67
C THR A 424 -18.90 -27.28 11.20
N PHE A 425 -18.36 -26.13 10.79
CA PHE A 425 -17.03 -25.71 11.16
C PHE A 425 -16.92 -25.57 12.69
N PRO A 426 -15.99 -26.29 13.35
CA PRO A 426 -15.87 -26.27 14.80
C PRO A 426 -15.29 -24.94 15.30
N LEU A 427 -15.29 -24.74 16.62
CA LEU A 427 -14.63 -23.58 17.20
C LEU A 427 -13.13 -23.60 16.89
N VAL A 428 -12.56 -22.43 16.59
CA VAL A 428 -11.13 -22.32 16.23
C VAL A 428 -10.24 -22.83 17.36
N SER A 429 -10.64 -22.61 18.62
CA SER A 429 -9.94 -23.09 19.81
C SER A 429 -9.95 -24.61 20.00
N SER A 430 -10.83 -25.34 19.30
CA SER A 430 -10.84 -26.82 19.32
C SER A 430 -10.08 -27.45 18.15
N LEU A 431 -9.48 -26.64 17.26
CA LEU A 431 -8.70 -27.15 16.14
C LEU A 431 -7.34 -27.63 16.61
N ASP A 432 -6.93 -28.80 16.13
CA ASP A 432 -5.56 -29.28 16.30
C ASP A 432 -4.67 -28.76 15.16
N PHE A 433 -3.96 -27.67 15.43
CA PHE A 433 -3.01 -27.08 14.48
C PHE A 433 -1.72 -27.87 14.33
N SER A 434 -1.50 -28.92 15.14
CA SER A 434 -0.41 -29.83 14.85
C SER A 434 -0.62 -30.50 13.49
N LEU A 435 -1.86 -30.73 13.05
CA LEU A 435 -2.19 -31.36 11.76
C LEU A 435 -1.74 -30.60 10.50
N LEU A 436 -1.25 -29.37 10.65
CA LEU A 436 -0.64 -28.57 9.59
C LEU A 436 0.87 -28.86 9.48
N HIS A 437 1.22 -29.82 8.63
CA HIS A 437 2.59 -30.32 8.45
C HIS A 437 3.16 -30.08 7.05
N ASP A 438 2.34 -29.66 6.08
CA ASP A 438 2.83 -29.42 4.71
C ASP A 438 3.62 -28.11 4.67
N GLU A 439 4.77 -28.11 4.00
CA GLU A 439 5.65 -26.94 3.94
C GLU A 439 4.98 -25.74 3.24
N GLY A 440 4.02 -25.97 2.36
CA GLY A 440 3.18 -24.92 1.77
C GLY A 440 2.25 -24.26 2.79
N GLU A 441 1.78 -24.99 3.79
CA GLU A 441 0.96 -24.44 4.87
C GLU A 441 1.78 -23.46 5.71
N TRP A 442 3.00 -23.87 6.07
CA TRP A 442 3.93 -23.02 6.79
C TRP A 442 4.36 -21.81 5.96
N LEU A 443 4.66 -22.00 4.68
CA LEU A 443 5.02 -20.93 3.75
C LEU A 443 3.93 -19.84 3.72
N LEU A 444 2.66 -20.24 3.55
CA LEU A 444 1.52 -19.32 3.49
C LEU A 444 1.37 -18.50 4.77
N LEU A 445 1.49 -19.13 5.94
CA LEU A 445 1.40 -18.40 7.20
C LEU A 445 2.62 -17.50 7.40
N PHE A 446 3.82 -18.06 7.30
CA PHE A 446 5.05 -17.38 7.72
C PHE A 446 5.47 -16.26 6.77
N ASN A 447 5.22 -16.40 5.47
CA ASN A 447 5.55 -15.37 4.47
C ASN A 447 4.42 -14.43 4.13
N SER A 448 3.16 -14.81 4.37
CA SER A 448 2.04 -14.01 3.93
C SER A 448 1.21 -13.50 5.10
N VAL A 449 0.62 -14.39 5.91
CA VAL A 449 -0.28 -13.95 6.99
C VAL A 449 0.47 -13.20 8.09
N LEU A 450 1.56 -13.76 8.60
CA LEU A 450 2.31 -13.22 9.73
C LEU A 450 2.89 -11.80 9.47
N PRO A 451 3.57 -11.51 8.34
CA PRO A 451 4.18 -10.20 8.11
C PRO A 451 3.25 -9.16 7.45
N PHE A 452 2.00 -9.51 7.12
CA PHE A 452 1.15 -8.70 6.23
C PHE A 452 0.96 -7.25 6.70
N LEU A 453 0.53 -7.07 7.95
CA LEU A 453 0.27 -5.72 8.48
C LEU A 453 1.55 -4.91 8.67
N ASP A 454 2.68 -5.55 8.93
CA ASP A 454 4.00 -4.88 8.98
C ASP A 454 4.46 -4.43 7.59
N LEU A 455 4.07 -5.16 6.56
CA LEU A 455 4.30 -4.75 5.18
C LEU A 455 3.42 -3.54 4.81
N LEU A 456 2.17 -3.49 5.27
CA LEU A 456 1.28 -2.34 5.04
C LEU A 456 1.77 -1.08 5.76
N SER A 457 2.24 -1.19 7.00
CA SER A 457 2.77 -0.04 7.76
C SER A 457 4.04 0.55 7.14
N GLN A 458 4.75 -0.27 6.37
CA GLN A 458 5.95 0.10 5.65
C GLN A 458 5.69 0.85 4.34
N THR A 459 4.45 0.87 3.82
CA THR A 459 4.10 1.49 2.54
C THR A 459 4.33 3.01 2.55
N VAL A 460 4.11 3.68 3.68
CA VAL A 460 4.37 5.11 3.86
C VAL A 460 4.90 5.37 5.28
N SER A 461 5.95 6.17 5.38
CA SER A 461 6.40 6.71 6.67
C SER A 461 6.16 8.22 6.71
N LEU A 462 5.29 8.66 7.61
CA LEU A 462 5.09 10.08 7.92
C LEU A 462 6.14 10.61 8.91
N ALA A 463 6.89 9.73 9.57
CA ALA A 463 7.79 10.10 10.65
C ALA A 463 9.08 10.76 10.11
N GLY A 464 9.29 12.03 10.47
CA GLY A 464 10.60 12.68 10.53
C GLY A 464 11.52 12.58 9.31
N THR A 465 11.00 12.31 8.12
CA THR A 465 11.83 12.19 6.92
C THR A 465 12.48 13.54 6.64
N PRO A 466 13.82 13.65 6.59
CA PRO A 466 14.45 14.90 6.21
C PRO A 466 14.18 15.20 4.73
N GLY A 467 14.14 16.48 4.38
CA GLY A 467 13.99 16.95 3.00
C GLY A 467 12.55 17.01 2.47
N LEU A 468 12.41 17.34 1.19
CA LEU A 468 11.15 17.64 0.51
C LEU A 468 10.37 16.39 0.13
N HIS A 469 11.07 15.30 -0.17
CA HIS A 469 10.45 14.09 -0.71
C HIS A 469 9.99 13.13 0.39
N ILE A 470 8.84 12.47 0.15
CA ILE A 470 8.35 11.40 1.02
C ILE A 470 8.64 10.03 0.39
N PRO A 471 9.23 9.08 1.14
CA PRO A 471 9.38 7.71 0.69
C PRO A 471 8.03 6.99 0.76
N VAL A 472 7.53 6.58 -0.39
CA VAL A 472 6.33 5.75 -0.52
C VAL A 472 6.66 4.54 -1.39
N ARG A 473 6.24 3.36 -0.92
CA ARG A 473 6.58 2.05 -1.49
C ARG A 473 5.31 1.28 -1.89
N THR A 474 4.53 1.86 -2.80
CA THR A 474 3.25 1.28 -3.28
C THR A 474 3.44 -0.11 -3.89
N GLU A 475 4.61 -0.36 -4.47
CA GLU A 475 4.95 -1.62 -5.13
C GLU A 475 5.03 -2.81 -4.19
N MET A 476 5.23 -2.59 -2.89
CA MET A 476 5.33 -3.69 -1.93
C MET A 476 4.01 -4.44 -1.81
N VAL A 477 2.88 -3.73 -1.80
CA VAL A 477 1.54 -4.37 -1.68
C VAL A 477 1.24 -5.20 -2.93
N CYS A 478 1.49 -4.65 -4.12
CA CYS A 478 1.27 -5.39 -5.37
C CYS A 478 2.19 -6.62 -5.48
N LYS A 479 3.49 -6.46 -5.20
CA LYS A 479 4.47 -7.56 -5.23
C LYS A 479 4.11 -8.65 -4.21
N PHE A 480 3.68 -8.25 -3.02
CA PHE A 480 3.21 -9.15 -1.98
C PHE A 480 2.01 -9.97 -2.43
N LEU A 481 0.97 -9.33 -2.98
CA LEU A 481 -0.23 -10.02 -3.44
C LEU A 481 0.05 -10.99 -4.60
N VAL A 482 0.95 -10.60 -5.50
CA VAL A 482 1.45 -11.48 -6.57
C VAL A 482 2.15 -12.70 -5.97
N GLN A 483 3.09 -12.50 -5.03
CA GLN A 483 3.83 -13.59 -4.42
C GLN A 483 2.91 -14.53 -3.62
N LEU A 484 2.00 -13.99 -2.81
CA LEU A 484 0.98 -14.76 -2.10
C LEU A 484 0.11 -15.57 -3.07
N SER A 485 -0.24 -15.00 -4.22
CA SER A 485 -0.98 -15.72 -5.27
C SER A 485 -0.20 -16.88 -5.87
N MET A 486 1.11 -16.72 -6.07
CA MET A 486 1.97 -17.81 -6.55
C MET A 486 2.07 -18.92 -5.51
N ASP A 487 2.31 -18.56 -4.24
CA ASP A 487 2.46 -19.51 -3.14
C ASP A 487 1.14 -20.27 -2.89
N PHE A 488 0.01 -19.56 -2.87
CA PHE A 488 -1.32 -20.16 -2.75
C PHE A 488 -1.64 -21.07 -3.93
N SER A 489 -1.43 -20.63 -5.16
CA SER A 489 -1.71 -21.45 -6.35
C SER A 489 -0.86 -22.74 -6.34
N SER A 490 0.42 -22.64 -5.96
CA SER A 490 1.31 -23.80 -5.82
C SER A 490 0.83 -24.78 -4.75
N TYR A 491 0.42 -24.28 -3.58
CA TYR A 491 -0.14 -25.10 -2.50
C TYR A 491 -1.46 -25.76 -2.91
N TYR A 492 -2.42 -24.98 -3.38
CA TYR A 492 -3.79 -25.41 -3.66
C TYR A 492 -3.87 -26.40 -4.84
N ASN A 493 -2.91 -26.36 -5.78
CA ASN A 493 -2.82 -27.37 -6.84
C ASN A 493 -2.28 -28.73 -6.35
N ARG A 494 -1.54 -28.77 -5.23
CA ARG A 494 -0.96 -30.00 -4.67
C ARG A 494 -1.84 -30.61 -3.58
N VAL A 495 -2.49 -29.78 -2.78
CA VAL A 495 -3.15 -30.19 -1.53
C VAL A 495 -4.66 -30.12 -1.67
N HIS A 496 -5.32 -31.27 -1.53
CA HIS A 496 -6.77 -31.33 -1.47
C HIS A 496 -7.28 -30.83 -0.12
N ILE A 497 -8.15 -29.82 -0.17
CA ILE A 497 -8.76 -29.22 1.03
C ILE A 497 -10.08 -29.92 1.34
N LEU A 498 -11.03 -29.85 0.41
CA LEU A 498 -12.29 -30.59 0.46
C LEU A 498 -12.09 -31.92 -0.26
N GLY A 499 -11.81 -32.97 0.51
CA GLY A 499 -11.63 -34.33 0.03
C GLY A 499 -12.87 -35.21 0.29
N GLU A 500 -12.68 -36.52 0.25
CA GLU A 500 -13.75 -37.45 0.61
C GLU A 500 -14.26 -37.23 2.04
N PRO A 501 -15.59 -37.33 2.28
CA PRO A 501 -16.21 -37.04 3.56
C PRO A 501 -15.96 -38.15 4.59
N ARG A 502 -14.71 -38.35 5.00
CA ARG A 502 -14.29 -39.36 5.98
C ARG A 502 -14.01 -38.72 7.34
N PRO A 503 -14.59 -39.22 8.46
CA PRO A 503 -14.46 -38.62 9.78
C PRO A 503 -13.02 -38.31 10.24
N HIS A 504 -12.06 -39.20 9.96
CA HIS A 504 -10.66 -39.03 10.36
C HIS A 504 -9.92 -37.93 9.57
N LEU A 505 -10.47 -37.46 8.44
CA LEU A 505 -9.86 -36.38 7.63
C LEU A 505 -10.38 -34.99 8.02
N PHE A 506 -11.49 -34.91 8.76
CA PHE A 506 -12.14 -33.63 9.06
C PHE A 506 -11.25 -32.70 9.89
N GLY A 507 -10.48 -33.22 10.85
CA GLY A 507 -9.56 -32.41 11.66
C GLY A 507 -8.57 -31.62 10.80
N GLN A 508 -7.91 -32.29 9.86
CA GLN A 508 -6.96 -31.64 8.95
C GLN A 508 -7.66 -30.71 7.96
N MET A 509 -8.82 -31.10 7.44
CA MET A 509 -9.64 -30.25 6.58
C MET A 509 -9.98 -28.92 7.27
N PHE A 510 -10.41 -28.95 8.54
CA PHE A 510 -10.76 -27.74 9.28
C PHE A 510 -9.55 -26.85 9.57
N ALA A 511 -8.41 -27.43 9.94
CA ALA A 511 -7.17 -26.68 10.13
C ALA A 511 -6.74 -25.97 8.83
N ARG A 512 -6.83 -26.65 7.68
CA ARG A 512 -6.54 -26.06 6.36
C ARG A 512 -7.53 -24.99 5.95
N LEU A 513 -8.83 -25.21 6.19
CA LEU A 513 -9.87 -24.20 5.94
C LEU A 513 -9.63 -22.94 6.78
N GLN A 514 -9.18 -23.07 8.04
CA GLN A 514 -8.83 -21.91 8.86
C GLN A 514 -7.60 -21.16 8.33
N LEU A 515 -6.55 -21.88 7.89
CA LEU A 515 -5.41 -21.26 7.24
C LEU A 515 -5.81 -20.52 5.96
N LEU A 516 -6.62 -21.15 5.10
CA LEU A 516 -7.06 -20.52 3.86
C LEU A 516 -8.06 -19.39 4.08
N ARG A 517 -8.80 -19.40 5.20
CA ARG A 517 -9.59 -18.24 5.64
C ARG A 517 -8.66 -17.07 5.96
N ALA A 518 -7.54 -17.31 6.64
CA ALA A 518 -6.55 -16.28 6.91
C ALA A 518 -5.94 -15.71 5.62
N VAL A 519 -5.55 -16.57 4.68
CA VAL A 519 -5.05 -16.16 3.36
C VAL A 519 -6.10 -15.32 2.61
N ARG A 520 -7.37 -15.71 2.66
CA ARG A 520 -8.48 -14.95 2.05
C ARG A 520 -8.62 -13.55 2.65
N GLU A 521 -8.61 -13.42 3.98
CA GLU A 521 -8.72 -12.11 4.64
C GLU A 521 -7.53 -11.18 4.30
N VAL A 522 -6.32 -11.75 4.16
CA VAL A 522 -5.13 -11.03 3.69
C VAL A 522 -5.30 -10.56 2.24
N PHE A 523 -5.79 -11.42 1.34
CA PHE A 523 -6.12 -11.03 -0.03
C PHE A 523 -7.13 -9.87 -0.06
N HIS A 524 -8.24 -10.02 0.67
CA HIS A 524 -9.31 -9.04 0.69
C HIS A 524 -8.82 -7.69 1.22
N THR A 525 -8.06 -7.69 2.32
CA THR A 525 -7.52 -6.45 2.88
C THR A 525 -6.49 -5.82 1.94
N GLY A 526 -5.59 -6.61 1.35
CA GLY A 526 -4.59 -6.09 0.42
C GLY A 526 -5.22 -5.52 -0.86
N LEU A 527 -6.24 -6.19 -1.41
CA LEU A 527 -7.02 -5.68 -2.54
C LEU A 527 -7.83 -4.43 -2.18
N ALA A 528 -8.37 -4.36 -0.97
CA ALA A 528 -9.05 -3.17 -0.47
C ALA A 528 -8.10 -1.96 -0.37
N MET A 529 -6.81 -2.16 -0.04
CA MET A 529 -5.81 -1.09 -0.11
C MET A 529 -5.57 -0.58 -1.53
N LEU A 530 -5.87 -1.39 -2.54
CA LEU A 530 -5.84 -1.01 -3.95
C LEU A 530 -7.22 -0.55 -4.46
N GLY A 531 -8.26 -0.48 -3.62
CA GLY A 531 -9.63 -0.17 -4.07
C GLY A 531 -10.18 -1.20 -5.07
N LEU A 532 -9.78 -2.46 -4.92
CA LEU A 532 -10.26 -3.58 -5.74
C LEU A 532 -11.16 -4.48 -4.89
N PRO A 533 -12.40 -4.77 -5.33
CA PRO A 533 -13.20 -5.79 -4.67
C PRO A 533 -12.67 -7.19 -5.04
N PRO A 534 -12.65 -8.16 -4.11
CA PRO A 534 -12.31 -9.54 -4.45
C PRO A 534 -13.38 -10.13 -5.40
N LEU A 535 -12.94 -10.93 -6.38
CA LEU A 535 -13.86 -11.68 -7.23
C LEU A 535 -14.37 -12.93 -6.49
N SER A 536 -15.67 -13.20 -6.59
CA SER A 536 -16.31 -14.39 -6.04
C SER A 536 -16.33 -15.57 -7.01
N HIS A 537 -16.21 -15.32 -8.30
CA HIS A 537 -16.22 -16.32 -9.37
C HIS A 537 -15.46 -15.80 -10.60
N ILE A 538 -14.96 -16.72 -11.42
CA ILE A 538 -14.39 -16.50 -12.75
C ILE A 538 -14.41 -17.81 -13.55
#